data_AF-A0A3D3GMR4-F1
#
_entry.id   AF-A0A3D3GMR4-F1
#
_cell.length_a   1.000
_cell.length_b   1.000
_cell.length_c   1.000
_cell.angle_alpha   90.00
_cell.angle_beta   90.00
_cell.angle_gamma   90.00
#
_symmetry.space_group_name_H-M   'P 1'
#
loop_
_entity.id
_entity.type
_entity.pdbx_description
1 polymer ?
#
loop_
_entity_poly.entity_id
_entity_poly.type
_entity_poly.pdbx_seq_one_letter_code
_entity_poly.pdbx_strand_id
1 'polypeptide(L)'
;MIEFNPITRPFGSLVSDSEMGFQLTRASKKVILARHIQVRHMKPYTFAGILKNDFAIPFCFAQMLIRYGIRQPARNKRFSHVSLGQTTFTGVAFLAFFLLVSGRFFPAALVLLLFFTFWSKFLLQLCRSRGLGFALGAILFTPIDAAIMFCGAISGFCYTIFNPPEKLRI
;
A
#
# COMPACT_ATOMS: atom_id res chain seq x y z
N MET A 1 1.10 -23.30 21.32
CA MET A 1 2.22 -22.69 20.57
C MET A 1 1.64 -21.92 19.40
N ILE A 2 2.07 -20.70 19.11
CA ILE A 2 1.63 -19.98 17.88
C ILE A 2 2.68 -20.30 16.82
N GLU A 3 2.31 -21.08 15.82
CA GLU A 3 3.18 -21.39 14.69
C GLU A 3 3.07 -20.26 13.65
N PHE A 4 4.18 -19.54 13.40
CA PHE A 4 4.20 -18.39 12.50
C PHE A 4 4.96 -18.72 11.21
N ASN A 5 4.21 -18.95 10.13
CA ASN A 5 4.77 -19.17 8.79
C ASN A 5 4.40 -17.99 7.86
N PRO A 6 5.24 -16.94 7.77
CA PRO A 6 4.95 -15.73 7.01
C PRO A 6 4.97 -15.96 5.49
N ILE A 7 4.26 -15.10 4.75
CA ILE A 7 4.41 -14.99 3.31
C ILE A 7 5.80 -14.44 3.03
N THR A 8 6.64 -15.25 2.40
CA THR A 8 8.04 -14.91 2.08
C THR A 8 8.31 -14.85 0.59
N ARG A 9 7.38 -15.29 -0.27
CA ARG A 9 7.57 -15.31 -1.72
C ARG A 9 6.72 -14.26 -2.43
N PRO A 10 7.26 -13.65 -3.51
CA PRO A 10 8.64 -13.72 -3.99
C PRO A 10 9.58 -12.70 -3.31
N PHE A 11 9.05 -11.81 -2.45
CA PHE A 11 9.77 -10.61 -2.02
C PHE A 11 10.35 -10.66 -0.59
N GLY A 12 10.38 -11.83 0.04
CA GLY A 12 10.74 -11.97 1.45
C GLY A 12 9.59 -11.60 2.38
N SER A 13 9.89 -11.47 3.67
CA SER A 13 8.94 -11.22 4.75
C SER A 13 8.54 -9.74 4.87
N LEU A 14 8.12 -9.11 3.76
CA LEU A 14 7.82 -7.66 3.72
C LEU A 14 6.59 -7.26 4.53
N VAL A 15 5.68 -8.20 4.77
CA VAL A 15 4.41 -7.98 5.49
C VAL A 15 4.29 -8.87 6.73
N SER A 16 5.39 -9.48 7.18
CA SER A 16 5.36 -10.43 8.31
C SER A 16 4.92 -9.77 9.61
N ASP A 17 5.22 -8.50 9.81
CA ASP A 17 4.76 -7.71 10.95
C ASP A 17 3.22 -7.63 11.00
N SER A 18 2.62 -7.33 9.85
CA SER A 18 1.18 -7.25 9.65
C SER A 18 0.53 -8.62 9.80
N GLU A 19 1.12 -9.66 9.20
CA GLU A 19 0.66 -11.04 9.35
C GLU A 19 0.67 -11.52 10.81
N MET A 20 1.74 -11.24 11.54
CA MET A 20 1.83 -11.57 12.96
C MET A 20 0.73 -10.86 13.76
N GLY A 21 0.45 -9.59 13.43
CA GLY A 21 -0.68 -8.84 13.98
C GLY A 21 -2.02 -9.52 13.74
N PHE A 22 -2.27 -10.03 12.53
CA PHE A 22 -3.49 -10.79 12.21
C PHE A 22 -3.58 -12.10 13.00
N GLN A 23 -2.48 -12.85 13.11
CA GLN A 23 -2.48 -14.11 13.86
C GLN A 23 -2.71 -13.90 15.36
N LEU A 24 -2.04 -12.92 15.96
CA LEU A 24 -2.26 -12.54 17.36
C LEU A 24 -3.72 -12.15 17.61
N THR A 25 -4.30 -11.36 16.71
CA THR A 25 -5.71 -10.93 16.82
C THR A 25 -6.67 -12.12 16.69
N ARG A 26 -6.42 -13.06 15.78
CA ARG A 26 -7.20 -14.31 15.64
C ARG A 26 -7.08 -15.23 16.85
N ALA A 27 -5.91 -15.24 17.51
CA ALA A 27 -5.68 -15.95 18.76
C ALA A 27 -6.20 -15.20 20.00
N SER A 28 -7.09 -14.21 19.81
CA SER A 28 -7.68 -13.37 20.86
C SER A 28 -6.63 -12.67 21.75
N LYS A 29 -5.44 -12.40 21.21
CA LYS A 29 -4.40 -11.62 21.89
C LYS A 29 -4.60 -10.13 21.63
N LYS A 30 -4.17 -9.30 22.58
CA LYS A 30 -4.27 -7.85 22.51
C LYS A 30 -2.91 -7.25 22.16
N VAL A 31 -2.83 -6.53 21.05
CA VAL A 31 -1.64 -5.74 20.68
C VAL A 31 -1.76 -4.35 21.30
N ILE A 32 -0.79 -3.96 22.12
CA ILE A 32 -0.77 -2.67 22.82
C ILE A 32 0.26 -1.75 22.16
N LEU A 33 -0.17 -0.57 21.73
CA LEU A 33 0.70 0.46 21.17
C LEU A 33 1.12 1.45 22.27
N ALA A 34 2.40 1.45 22.64
CA ALA A 34 2.98 2.38 23.60
C ALA A 34 3.20 3.77 22.97
N ARG A 35 2.13 4.58 22.91
CA ARG A 35 2.12 5.88 22.20
C ARG A 35 3.09 6.94 22.74
N HIS A 36 3.60 6.76 23.95
CA HIS A 36 4.58 7.66 24.56
C HIS A 36 6.00 7.41 24.02
N ILE A 37 6.24 6.24 23.42
CA ILE A 37 7.51 5.92 22.77
C ILE A 37 7.43 6.39 21.33
N GLN A 38 8.33 7.29 20.95
CA GLN A 38 8.53 7.68 19.56
C GLN A 38 9.90 7.19 19.11
N VAL A 39 9.93 6.46 18.01
CA VAL A 39 11.18 5.96 17.40
C VAL A 39 11.32 6.55 16.01
N ARG A 40 12.53 6.99 15.68
CA ARG A 40 12.86 7.47 14.34
C ARG A 40 13.38 6.30 13.51
N HIS A 41 12.62 5.91 12.49
CA HIS A 41 13.08 4.91 11.54
C HIS A 41 14.18 5.51 10.64
N MET A 42 15.40 4.96 10.71
CA MET A 42 16.51 5.32 9.82
C MET A 42 16.57 4.36 8.63
N LYS A 43 15.49 4.28 7.85
CA LYS A 43 15.48 3.47 6.64
C LYS A 43 16.19 4.25 5.51
N PRO A 44 17.26 3.72 4.91
CA PRO A 44 17.85 4.34 3.74
C PRO A 44 16.87 4.18 2.56
N TYR A 45 16.62 5.27 1.85
CA TYR A 45 15.75 5.27 0.68
C TYR A 45 16.55 5.65 -0.57
N THR A 46 16.53 4.77 -1.57
CA THR A 46 16.97 5.07 -2.92
C THR A 46 15.75 5.11 -3.83
N PHE A 47 15.79 5.85 -4.94
CA PHE A 47 14.66 5.94 -5.87
C PHE A 47 14.21 4.56 -6.36
N ALA A 48 15.15 3.70 -6.79
CA ALA A 48 14.85 2.33 -7.20
C ALA A 48 14.31 1.47 -6.04
N GLY A 49 14.82 1.68 -4.82
CA GLY A 49 14.35 0.99 -3.63
C GLY A 49 12.92 1.36 -3.25
N ILE A 50 12.53 2.63 -3.46
CA ILE A 50 11.17 3.12 -3.27
C ILE A 50 10.24 2.39 -4.26
N LEU A 51 10.49 2.51 -5.57
CA LEU A 51 9.65 1.88 -6.60
C LEU A 51 9.50 0.36 -6.42
N LYS A 52 10.59 -0.34 -6.07
CA LYS A 52 10.55 -1.78 -5.79
C LYS A 52 9.65 -2.09 -4.60
N ASN A 53 9.74 -1.30 -3.53
CA ASN A 53 8.92 -1.51 -2.33
C ASN A 53 7.45 -1.17 -2.60
N ASP A 54 7.19 -0.10 -3.37
CA ASP A 54 5.83 0.34 -3.70
C ASP A 54 5.10 -0.67 -4.59
N PHE A 55 5.83 -1.49 -5.36
CA PHE A 55 5.26 -2.67 -6.01
C PHE A 55 5.13 -3.86 -5.06
N ALA A 56 6.23 -4.23 -4.38
CA ALA A 56 6.34 -5.49 -3.64
C ALA A 56 5.46 -5.54 -2.38
N ILE A 57 5.29 -4.43 -1.69
CA ILE A 57 4.47 -4.35 -0.49
C ILE A 57 2.99 -4.59 -0.83
N PRO A 58 2.34 -3.83 -1.75
CA PRO A 58 0.98 -4.11 -2.19
C PRO A 58 0.77 -5.53 -2.74
N PHE A 59 1.78 -6.08 -3.42
CA PHE A 59 1.75 -7.48 -3.87
C PHE A 59 1.61 -8.46 -2.70
N CYS A 60 2.43 -8.32 -1.66
CA CYS A 60 2.36 -9.15 -0.46
C CYS A 60 1.08 -8.89 0.35
N PHE A 61 0.59 -7.64 0.40
CA PHE A 61 -0.70 -7.32 1.02
C PHE A 61 -1.88 -7.98 0.33
N ALA A 62 -1.88 -8.07 -1.01
CA ALA A 62 -2.93 -8.77 -1.77
C ALA A 62 -2.96 -10.27 -1.44
N GLN A 63 -1.78 -10.92 -1.36
CA GLN A 63 -1.67 -12.31 -0.90
C GLN A 63 -2.23 -12.48 0.52
N MET A 64 -1.83 -11.58 1.43
CA MET A 64 -2.30 -11.59 2.81
C MET A 64 -3.82 -11.41 2.90
N LEU A 65 -4.40 -10.54 2.08
CA LEU A 65 -5.85 -10.31 2.05
C LEU A 65 -6.61 -11.57 1.62
N ILE A 66 -6.09 -12.34 0.67
CA ILE A 66 -6.68 -13.63 0.29
C ILE A 66 -6.50 -14.66 1.41
N ARG A 67 -5.29 -14.77 1.99
CA ARG A 67 -4.97 -15.78 3.01
C ARG A 67 -5.77 -15.58 4.30
N TYR A 68 -5.91 -14.34 4.75
CA TYR A 68 -6.56 -14.00 6.03
C TYR A 68 -7.97 -13.42 5.86
N GLY A 69 -8.39 -13.12 4.64
CA GLY A 69 -9.69 -12.51 4.32
C GLY A 69 -9.79 -11.03 4.70
N ILE A 70 -10.78 -10.34 4.12
CA ILE A 70 -11.11 -8.94 4.44
C ILE A 70 -11.74 -8.82 5.85
N ARG A 71 -12.16 -9.94 6.47
CA ARG A 71 -13.04 -9.98 7.66
C ARG A 71 -12.47 -9.43 8.98
N GLN A 72 -11.31 -8.80 8.96
CA GLN A 72 -10.89 -7.94 10.05
C GLN A 72 -10.38 -6.60 9.51
N PRO A 73 -11.27 -5.71 9.01
CA PRO A 73 -10.99 -4.32 9.31
C PRO A 73 -11.06 -4.29 10.84
N ALA A 74 -9.94 -3.98 11.48
CA ALA A 74 -9.93 -3.73 12.91
C ALA A 74 -11.20 -2.95 13.23
N ARG A 75 -12.12 -3.56 13.99
CA ARG A 75 -13.40 -2.95 14.41
C ARG A 75 -13.14 -1.61 15.11
N ASN A 76 -11.89 -1.41 15.53
CA ASN A 76 -11.26 -0.13 15.77
C ASN A 76 -10.53 0.38 14.52
N LYS A 77 -10.98 1.51 13.96
CA LYS A 77 -10.42 2.32 12.85
C LYS A 77 -8.93 2.72 12.96
N ARG A 78 -8.06 1.87 13.53
CA ARG A 78 -6.77 2.26 14.12
C ARG A 78 -5.60 1.33 13.81
N PHE A 79 -5.81 0.17 13.17
CA PHE A 79 -4.73 -0.83 13.09
C PHE A 79 -4.19 -1.14 11.69
N SER A 80 -4.92 -0.85 10.61
CA SER A 80 -4.38 -0.99 9.26
C SER A 80 -4.22 0.39 8.63
N HIS A 81 -2.98 0.77 8.36
CA HIS A 81 -2.55 2.05 7.80
C HIS A 81 -3.05 2.32 6.38
N VAL A 82 -3.76 1.37 5.76
CA VAL A 82 -4.24 1.49 4.39
C VAL A 82 -5.68 2.02 4.42
N SER A 83 -5.84 3.32 4.17
CA SER A 83 -7.19 3.88 4.01
C SER A 83 -7.81 3.38 2.71
N LEU A 84 -9.08 2.98 2.77
CA LEU A 84 -9.82 2.50 1.60
C LEU A 84 -9.81 3.54 0.46
N GLY A 85 -9.84 4.83 0.82
CA GLY A 85 -9.64 5.93 -0.12
C GLY A 85 -8.28 5.89 -0.81
N GLN A 86 -7.17 5.78 -0.07
CA GLN A 86 -5.84 5.67 -0.69
C GLN A 86 -5.73 4.49 -1.64
N THR A 87 -6.25 3.31 -1.27
CA THR A 87 -6.26 2.14 -2.16
C THR A 87 -7.04 2.41 -3.44
N THR A 88 -8.24 2.97 -3.35
CA THR A 88 -9.05 3.29 -4.54
C THR A 88 -8.31 4.26 -5.48
N PHE A 89 -7.62 5.26 -4.92
CA PHE A 89 -6.90 6.25 -5.72
C PHE A 89 -5.63 5.70 -6.40
N THR A 90 -5.11 4.54 -6.00
CA THR A 90 -4.08 3.83 -6.79
C THR A 90 -4.60 3.38 -8.15
N GLY A 91 -5.84 2.86 -8.20
CA GLY A 91 -6.51 2.50 -9.45
C GLY A 91 -6.88 3.72 -10.31
N VAL A 92 -7.24 4.84 -9.68
CA VAL A 92 -7.47 6.12 -10.38
C VAL A 92 -6.19 6.60 -11.08
N ALA A 93 -5.03 6.50 -10.41
CA ALA A 93 -3.75 6.84 -11.01
C ALA A 93 -3.42 5.92 -12.20
N PHE A 94 -3.60 4.60 -12.04
CA PHE A 94 -3.39 3.66 -13.14
C PHE A 94 -4.32 3.94 -14.34
N LEU A 95 -5.59 4.25 -14.10
CA LEU A 95 -6.55 4.64 -15.15
C LEU A 95 -6.08 5.90 -15.89
N ALA A 96 -5.56 6.91 -15.19
CA ALA A 96 -5.01 8.10 -15.82
C ALA A 96 -3.86 7.75 -16.77
N PHE A 97 -2.92 6.89 -16.36
CA PHE A 97 -1.84 6.43 -17.24
C PHE A 97 -2.35 5.64 -18.45
N PHE A 98 -3.31 4.74 -18.25
CA PHE A 98 -3.91 3.99 -19.35
C PHE A 98 -4.58 4.92 -20.37
N LEU A 99 -5.30 5.95 -19.91
CA LEU A 99 -5.91 6.96 -20.77
C LEU A 99 -4.86 7.80 -21.52
N LEU A 100 -3.76 8.19 -20.87
CA LEU A 100 -2.65 8.89 -21.53
C LEU A 100 -2.01 8.04 -22.65
N VAL A 101 -1.67 6.79 -22.35
CA VAL A 101 -1.02 5.88 -23.32
C VAL A 101 -1.95 5.54 -24.49
N SER A 102 -3.27 5.51 -24.26
CA SER A 102 -4.27 5.32 -25.32
C SER A 102 -4.60 6.59 -26.13
N GLY A 103 -3.86 7.70 -25.92
CA GLY A 103 -4.07 8.97 -26.63
C GLY A 103 -5.30 9.77 -26.17
N ARG A 104 -5.96 9.36 -25.08
CA ARG A 104 -7.16 10.03 -24.55
C ARG A 104 -6.78 11.12 -23.54
N PHE A 105 -6.15 12.19 -24.03
CA PHE A 105 -5.59 13.25 -23.18
C PHE A 105 -6.63 14.00 -22.34
N PHE A 106 -7.79 14.36 -22.92
CA PHE A 106 -8.84 15.08 -22.21
C PHE A 106 -9.39 14.31 -20.99
N PRO A 107 -9.88 13.06 -21.13
CA PRO A 107 -10.34 12.31 -19.96
C PRO A 107 -9.19 11.96 -19.01
N ALA A 108 -7.96 11.74 -19.50
CA ALA A 108 -6.81 11.57 -18.62
C ALA A 108 -6.59 12.80 -17.71
N ALA A 109 -6.70 14.01 -18.25
CA ALA A 109 -6.59 15.24 -17.48
C ALA A 109 -7.68 15.36 -16.41
N LEU A 110 -8.93 14.97 -16.71
CA LEU A 110 -10.01 14.94 -15.72
C LEU A 110 -9.74 13.95 -14.59
N VAL A 111 -9.23 12.76 -14.92
CA VAL A 111 -8.89 11.73 -13.92
C VAL A 111 -7.72 12.20 -13.05
N LEU A 112 -6.69 12.83 -13.64
CA LEU A 112 -5.59 13.44 -12.88
C LEU A 112 -6.07 14.59 -11.99
N LEU A 113 -6.99 15.42 -12.46
CA LEU A 113 -7.57 16.50 -11.65
C LEU A 113 -8.29 15.93 -10.41
N LEU A 114 -9.07 14.86 -10.59
CA LEU A 114 -9.71 14.15 -9.48
C LEU A 114 -8.67 13.58 -8.51
N PHE A 115 -7.62 12.94 -9.03
CA PHE A 115 -6.52 12.41 -8.23
C PHE A 115 -5.84 13.51 -7.40
N PHE A 116 -5.44 14.62 -8.01
CA PHE A 116 -4.77 15.71 -7.30
C PHE A 116 -5.69 16.46 -6.35
N THR A 117 -6.99 16.50 -6.60
CA THR A 117 -7.97 17.06 -5.65
C THR A 117 -7.96 16.27 -4.34
N PHE A 118 -7.92 14.92 -4.43
CA PHE A 118 -7.82 14.06 -3.25
C PHE A 118 -6.48 14.24 -2.51
N TRP A 119 -5.37 14.35 -3.24
CA TRP A 119 -4.02 14.51 -2.67
C TRP A 119 -3.64 15.97 -2.33
N SER A 120 -4.52 16.94 -2.55
CA SER A 120 -4.26 18.37 -2.39
C SER A 120 -3.73 18.74 -1.00
N LYS A 121 -4.35 18.23 0.07
CA LYS A 121 -3.93 18.49 1.46
C LYS A 121 -2.51 17.97 1.73
N PHE A 122 -2.18 16.80 1.20
CA PHE A 122 -0.83 16.22 1.31
C PHE A 122 0.20 17.07 0.58
N LEU A 123 -0.09 17.47 -0.67
CA LEU A 123 0.81 18.28 -1.48
C LEU A 123 1.03 19.68 -0.88
N LEU A 124 -0.02 20.31 -0.35
CA LEU A 124 0.09 21.59 0.36
C LEU A 124 0.94 21.46 1.63
N GLN A 125 0.74 20.41 2.41
CA GLN A 125 1.55 20.13 3.61
C GLN A 125 3.01 19.87 3.24
N LEU A 126 3.25 19.17 2.13
CA LEU A 126 4.59 18.88 1.64
C LEU A 126 5.31 20.15 1.19
N CYS A 127 4.62 21.02 0.46
CA CYS A 127 5.13 22.34 0.07
C CYS A 127 5.52 23.17 1.30
N ARG A 128 4.67 23.20 2.34
CA ARG A 128 4.94 23.92 3.60
C ARG A 128 6.12 23.37 4.39
N SER A 129 6.33 22.05 4.35
CA SER A 129 7.33 21.37 5.21
C SER A 129 8.67 21.13 4.53
N ARG A 130 8.70 20.99 3.21
CA ARG A 130 9.90 20.64 2.42
C ARG A 130 10.22 21.63 1.29
N GLY A 131 9.37 22.63 1.08
CA GLY A 131 9.54 23.65 0.05
C GLY A 131 8.92 23.29 -1.31
N LEU A 132 8.87 24.28 -2.20
CA LEU A 132 8.20 24.20 -3.49
C LEU A 132 8.85 23.18 -4.44
N GLY A 133 10.19 23.16 -4.53
CA GLY A 133 10.90 22.25 -5.43
C GLY A 133 10.60 20.78 -5.12
N PHE A 134 10.52 20.43 -3.84
CA PHE A 134 10.14 19.08 -3.42
C PHE A 134 8.69 18.75 -3.76
N ALA A 135 7.78 19.71 -3.56
CA ALA A 135 6.36 19.53 -3.89
C ALA A 135 6.12 19.34 -5.40
N LEU A 136 6.85 20.07 -6.25
CA LEU A 136 6.80 19.88 -7.71
C LEU A 136 7.29 18.49 -8.12
N GLY A 137 8.39 18.01 -7.53
CA GLY A 137 8.84 16.63 -7.73
C GLY A 137 7.78 15.61 -7.29
N ALA A 138 7.11 15.86 -6.17
CA ALA A 138 6.03 15.00 -5.69
C ALA A 138 4.80 14.99 -6.61
N ILE A 139 4.45 16.11 -7.26
CA ILE A 139 3.34 16.16 -8.22
C ILE A 139 3.58 15.19 -9.38
N LEU A 140 4.82 15.10 -9.87
CA LEU A 140 5.19 14.15 -10.92
C LEU A 140 5.27 12.71 -10.40
N PHE A 141 5.85 12.52 -9.22
CA PHE A 141 6.13 11.20 -8.66
C PHE A 141 4.90 10.48 -8.10
N THR A 142 4.03 11.19 -7.37
CA THR A 142 2.89 10.59 -6.65
C THR A 142 1.93 9.77 -7.54
N PRO A 143 1.51 10.23 -8.73
CA PRO A 143 0.66 9.40 -9.59
C PRO A 143 1.41 8.17 -10.12
N ILE A 144 2.71 8.30 -10.44
CA ILE A 144 3.55 7.18 -10.91
C ILE A 144 3.62 6.10 -9.82
N ASP A 145 3.97 6.51 -8.60
CA ASP A 145 4.02 5.66 -7.43
C ASP A 145 2.68 4.94 -7.19
N ALA A 146 1.58 5.69 -7.16
CA ALA A 146 0.24 5.13 -6.97
C ALA A 146 -0.15 4.11 -8.06
N ALA A 147 0.24 4.33 -9.33
CA ALA A 147 0.00 3.37 -10.40
C ALA A 147 0.85 2.10 -10.24
N ILE A 148 2.10 2.21 -9.78
CA ILE A 148 2.98 1.07 -9.49
C ILE A 148 2.42 0.25 -8.33
N MET A 149 1.92 0.91 -7.28
CA MET A 149 1.23 0.24 -6.17
C MET A 149 0.02 -0.56 -6.65
N PHE A 150 -0.77 0.01 -7.57
CA PHE A 150 -1.91 -0.69 -8.17
C PHE A 150 -1.46 -1.94 -8.95
N CYS A 151 -0.42 -1.81 -9.79
CA CYS A 151 0.17 -2.95 -10.50
C CYS A 151 0.64 -4.04 -9.54
N GLY A 152 1.28 -3.66 -8.42
CA GLY A 152 1.70 -4.58 -7.37
C GLY A 152 0.53 -5.34 -6.75
N ALA A 153 -0.54 -4.62 -6.37
CA ALA A 153 -1.74 -5.22 -5.79
C ALA A 153 -2.42 -6.20 -6.74
N ILE A 154 -2.67 -5.80 -8.00
CA ILE A 154 -3.31 -6.67 -9.02
C ILE A 154 -2.44 -7.90 -9.30
N SER A 155 -1.13 -7.70 -9.48
CA SER A 155 -0.20 -8.81 -9.69
C SER A 155 -0.21 -9.77 -8.51
N GLY A 156 -0.29 -9.27 -7.28
CA GLY A 156 -0.41 -10.08 -6.07
C GLY A 156 -1.70 -10.89 -6.05
N PHE A 157 -2.85 -10.28 -6.38
CA PHE A 157 -4.11 -11.01 -6.50
C PHE A 157 -4.05 -12.12 -7.56
N CYS A 158 -3.59 -11.79 -8.77
CA CYS A 158 -3.44 -12.77 -9.84
C CYS A 158 -2.49 -13.91 -9.43
N TYR A 159 -1.31 -13.58 -8.89
CA TYR A 159 -0.33 -14.57 -8.44
C TYR A 159 -0.92 -15.53 -7.42
N THR A 160 -1.67 -15.01 -6.44
CA THR A 160 -2.28 -15.81 -5.38
C THR A 160 -3.40 -16.71 -5.89
N ILE A 161 -4.16 -16.27 -6.91
CA ILE A 161 -5.21 -17.09 -7.53
C ILE A 161 -4.58 -18.31 -8.22
N PHE A 162 -3.45 -18.12 -8.91
CA PHE A 162 -2.72 -19.21 -9.58
C PHE A 162 -1.85 -20.04 -8.63
N ASN A 163 -1.42 -19.47 -7.50
CA ASN A 163 -0.59 -20.11 -6.48
C ASN A 163 -1.24 -19.92 -5.11
N PRO A 164 -2.36 -20.61 -4.83
CA PRO A 164 -3.09 -20.43 -3.58
C PRO A 164 -2.17 -20.73 -2.39
N PRO A 165 -2.13 -19.86 -1.37
CA PRO A 165 -1.32 -20.09 -0.19
C PRO A 165 -1.84 -21.35 0.52
N GLU A 166 -0.94 -22.10 1.16
CA GLU A 166 -1.35 -23.20 2.03
C GLU A 166 -2.44 -22.69 2.99
N LYS A 167 -3.58 -23.40 2.98
CA LYS A 167 -4.69 -23.09 3.89
C LYS A 167 -4.13 -23.13 5.31
N LEU A 168 -4.42 -22.08 6.07
CA LEU A 168 -4.09 -22.05 7.49
C LEU A 168 -4.74 -23.29 8.13
N ARG A 169 -3.90 -24.21 8.62
CA ARG A 169 -4.38 -25.27 9.51
C ARG A 169 -4.84 -24.57 10.79
N ILE A 170 -6.12 -24.70 11.09
CA ILE A 170 -6.76 -24.17 12.30
C ILE A 170 -6.49 -25.17 13.41
#